data_AF-A0A9D2AP56-F1
#
_entry.id   AF-A0A9D2AP56-F1
#
_cell.length_a   1.000
_cell.length_b   1.000
_cell.length_c   1.000
_cell.angle_alpha   90.00
_cell.angle_beta   90.00
_cell.angle_gamma   90.00
#
_symmetry.space_group_name_H-M   'P 1'
#
loop_
_entity.id
_entity.type
_entity.pdbx_description
1 polymer ?
#
loop_
_entity_poly.entity_id
_entity_poly.type
_entity_poly.pdbx_seq_one_letter_code
_entity_poly.pdbx_strand_id
1 'polypeptide(L)'
;GMNKFIDTLNARFPDKKIRYVWNDIVKLGRNVKNGNQHRAILSEIEREYFNVIKDEINAISPQVLVFFTGPDPFWESKLQQSLGITPFCYQPLPKWNGNIRQLALLTLDKDTLPSVQYAFRTYHPCARESKIQVKHAELYQAIVMHIQVL
;
A
#
# COMPACT_ATOMS: atom_id res chain seq x y z
N GLY A 1 -0.04 14.27 -0.59
CA GLY A 1 0.48 13.20 -1.47
C GLY A 1 -0.63 12.35 -2.06
N MET A 2 -1.66 11.90 -1.32
CA MET A 2 -2.76 11.12 -1.94
C MET A 2 -3.51 11.87 -3.04
N ASN A 3 -3.86 13.16 -2.85
CA ASN A 3 -4.48 13.96 -3.91
C ASN A 3 -3.62 13.99 -5.19
N LYS A 4 -2.30 14.10 -5.04
CA LYS A 4 -1.37 14.04 -6.18
C LYS A 4 -1.43 12.71 -6.91
N PHE A 5 -1.54 11.59 -6.20
CA PHE A 5 -1.73 10.28 -6.82
C PHE A 5 -3.07 10.19 -7.56
N ILE A 6 -4.15 10.68 -6.94
CA ILE A 6 -5.50 10.76 -7.54
C ILE A 6 -5.45 11.59 -8.83
N ASP A 7 -4.83 12.77 -8.79
CA ASP A 7 -4.69 13.68 -9.94
C ASP A 7 -3.90 13.02 -11.07
N THR A 8 -2.76 12.38 -10.76
CA THR A 8 -1.96 11.65 -11.77
C THR A 8 -2.76 10.50 -12.40
N LEU A 9 -3.54 9.75 -11.60
CA LEU A 9 -4.33 8.63 -12.10
C LEU A 9 -5.51 9.09 -12.97
N ASN A 10 -6.24 10.12 -12.54
CA ASN A 10 -7.35 10.68 -13.32
C ASN A 10 -6.85 11.32 -14.62
N ALA A 11 -5.71 12.01 -14.61
CA ALA A 11 -5.11 12.58 -15.82
C ALA A 11 -4.73 11.49 -16.84
N ARG A 12 -4.36 10.29 -16.37
CA ARG A 12 -4.02 9.16 -17.25
C ARG A 12 -5.25 8.49 -17.87
N PHE A 13 -6.36 8.46 -17.14
CA PHE A 13 -7.58 7.76 -17.51
C PHE A 13 -8.80 8.71 -17.45
N PRO A 14 -8.84 9.76 -18.28
CA PRO A 14 -9.88 10.79 -18.20
C PRO A 14 -11.29 10.25 -18.48
N ASP A 15 -11.38 9.18 -19.27
CA ASP A 15 -12.65 8.55 -19.66
C ASP A 15 -13.15 7.50 -18.65
N LYS A 16 -12.42 7.28 -17.56
CA LYS A 16 -12.76 6.26 -16.55
C LYS A 16 -13.30 6.93 -15.29
N LYS A 17 -14.36 6.35 -14.74
CA LYS A 17 -14.87 6.73 -13.42
C LYS A 17 -14.16 5.92 -12.34
N ILE A 18 -13.12 6.50 -11.76
CA ILE A 18 -12.33 5.86 -10.71
C ILE A 18 -12.93 6.16 -9.34
N ARG A 19 -13.06 5.14 -8.50
CA ARG A 19 -13.46 5.29 -7.08
C ARG A 19 -12.25 5.03 -6.20
N TYR A 20 -12.12 5.83 -5.16
CA TYR A 20 -10.99 5.77 -4.23
C TYR A 20 -11.48 5.42 -2.85
N VAL A 21 -10.82 4.46 -2.22
CA VAL A 21 -10.97 4.18 -0.79
C VAL A 21 -9.58 4.27 -0.18
N TRP A 22 -9.48 5.04 0.90
CA TRP A 22 -8.29 5.10 1.74
C TRP A 22 -8.61 4.42 3.06
N ASN A 23 -7.81 3.45 3.46
CA ASN A 23 -7.99 2.72 4.70
C ASN A 23 -6.63 2.35 5.31
N ASP A 24 -6.58 2.22 6.62
CA ASP A 24 -5.36 1.91 7.37
C ASP A 24 -5.17 0.40 7.55
N ILE A 25 -3.93 -0.07 7.45
CA ILE A 25 -3.56 -1.47 7.73
C ILE A 25 -3.57 -1.75 9.24
N VAL A 26 -3.19 -0.75 10.05
CA VAL A 26 -3.22 -0.81 11.52
C VAL A 26 -4.54 -0.22 11.98
N LYS A 27 -5.36 -1.02 12.65
CA LYS A 27 -6.71 -0.66 13.09
C LYS A 27 -6.74 -0.08 14.49
N LEU A 28 -5.75 -0.45 15.31
CA LEU A 28 -5.65 0.04 16.68
C LEU A 28 -4.60 1.16 16.78
N GLY A 29 -5.11 2.35 17.06
CA GLY A 29 -4.29 3.55 17.26
C GLY A 29 -3.39 3.48 18.49
N ARG A 30 -2.43 4.41 18.56
CA ARG A 30 -1.53 4.56 19.71
C ARG A 30 -2.00 5.69 20.61
N ASN A 31 -1.73 5.61 21.90
CA ASN A 31 -1.88 6.76 22.79
C ASN A 31 -0.76 7.78 22.53
N VAL A 32 -1.05 8.82 21.75
CA VAL A 32 -0.07 9.83 21.32
C VAL A 32 0.60 10.60 22.46
N LYS A 33 0.02 10.63 23.67
CA LYS A 33 0.58 11.37 24.81
C LYS A 33 1.74 10.66 25.51
N ASN A 34 1.71 9.33 25.61
CA ASN A 34 2.69 8.54 26.38
C ASN A 34 3.51 7.58 25.51
N GLY A 35 3.47 7.75 24.18
CA GLY A 35 4.01 6.77 23.24
C GLY A 35 3.21 5.47 23.22
N ASN A 36 3.81 4.39 22.75
CA ASN A 36 3.11 3.10 22.58
C ASN A 36 3.52 2.06 23.63
N GLN A 37 3.31 2.39 24.91
CA GLN A 37 3.69 1.52 26.05
C GLN A 37 3.02 0.14 25.99
N HIS A 38 1.88 0.02 25.31
CA HIS A 38 1.09 -1.20 25.15
C HIS A 38 1.19 -1.80 23.75
N ARG A 39 2.26 -1.52 23.00
CA ARG A 39 2.41 -1.97 21.60
C ARG A 39 2.21 -3.48 21.43
N ALA A 40 2.72 -4.29 22.36
CA ALA A 40 2.62 -5.75 22.29
C ALA A 40 1.16 -6.21 22.37
N ILE A 41 0.45 -5.82 23.45
CA ILE A 41 -0.96 -6.19 23.65
C ILE A 41 -1.88 -5.60 22.57
N LEU A 42 -1.63 -4.37 22.10
CA LEU A 42 -2.39 -3.81 20.98
C LEU A 42 -2.16 -4.62 19.69
N SER A 43 -0.94 -5.07 19.43
CA SER A 43 -0.65 -5.90 18.26
C SER A 43 -1.25 -7.31 18.35
N GLU A 44 -1.44 -7.83 19.55
CA GLU A 44 -2.11 -9.11 19.80
C GLU A 44 -3.62 -8.98 19.60
N ILE A 45 -4.25 -7.97 20.21
CA ILE A 45 -5.67 -7.68 20.02
C ILE A 45 -5.97 -7.40 18.53
N GLU A 46 -5.11 -6.65 17.85
CA GLU A 46 -5.27 -6.38 16.41
C GLU A 46 -5.25 -7.69 15.60
N ARG A 47 -4.37 -8.63 15.95
CA ARG A 47 -4.28 -9.93 15.28
C ARG A 47 -5.50 -10.80 15.53
N GLU A 48 -6.02 -10.81 16.74
CA GLU A 48 -7.11 -11.70 17.16
C GLU A 48 -8.48 -11.18 16.74
N TYR A 49 -8.71 -9.86 16.87
CA TYR A 49 -10.05 -9.28 16.74
C TYR A 49 -10.19 -8.30 15.56
N PHE A 50 -9.08 -7.80 15.01
CA PHE A 50 -9.10 -6.78 13.95
C PHE A 50 -8.25 -7.16 12.72
N ASN A 51 -8.03 -8.46 12.48
CA ASN A 51 -7.37 -8.94 11.27
C ASN A 51 -8.34 -8.96 10.08
N VAL A 52 -8.87 -7.79 9.73
CA VAL A 52 -9.98 -7.61 8.78
C VAL A 52 -9.54 -7.12 7.40
N ILE A 53 -8.24 -6.89 7.18
CA ILE A 53 -7.74 -6.24 5.94
C ILE A 53 -8.13 -7.03 4.69
N LYS A 54 -8.00 -8.36 4.75
CA LYS A 54 -8.39 -9.23 3.64
C LYS A 54 -9.88 -9.11 3.34
N ASP A 55 -10.71 -9.10 4.38
CA ASP A 55 -12.17 -8.99 4.26
C ASP A 55 -12.58 -7.62 3.72
N GLU A 56 -11.91 -6.54 4.15
CA GLU A 56 -12.11 -5.19 3.63
C GLU A 56 -11.79 -5.10 2.13
N ILE A 57 -10.66 -5.68 1.69
CA ILE A 57 -10.30 -5.72 0.27
C ILE A 57 -11.35 -6.51 -0.51
N ASN A 58 -11.78 -7.67 -0.02
CA ASN A 58 -12.77 -8.49 -0.70
C ASN A 58 -14.16 -7.82 -0.75
N ALA A 59 -14.56 -7.10 0.29
CA ALA A 59 -15.81 -6.36 0.32
C ALA A 59 -15.82 -5.17 -0.66
N ILE A 60 -14.69 -4.46 -0.80
CA ILE A 60 -14.54 -3.34 -1.74
C ILE A 60 -14.35 -3.84 -3.18
N SER A 61 -13.70 -5.00 -3.34
CA SER A 61 -13.35 -5.61 -4.62
C SER A 61 -12.55 -4.67 -5.56
N PRO A 62 -11.42 -4.09 -5.11
CA PRO A 62 -10.67 -3.13 -5.92
C PRO A 62 -9.87 -3.83 -7.02
N GLN A 63 -9.76 -3.18 -8.18
CA GLN A 63 -8.87 -3.65 -9.25
C GLN A 63 -7.40 -3.24 -9.05
N VAL A 64 -7.17 -2.14 -8.33
CA VAL A 64 -5.84 -1.62 -8.03
C VAL A 64 -5.70 -1.41 -6.53
N LEU A 65 -4.62 -1.92 -5.97
CA LEU A 65 -4.25 -1.75 -4.58
C LEU A 65 -2.88 -1.07 -4.49
N VAL A 66 -2.77 -0.04 -3.64
CA VAL A 66 -1.49 0.63 -3.39
C VAL A 66 -1.26 0.67 -1.89
N PHE A 67 -0.27 -0.07 -1.41
CA PHE A 67 0.18 -0.03 -0.04
C PHE A 67 1.19 1.10 0.15
N PHE A 68 0.75 2.13 0.86
CA PHE A 68 1.56 3.29 1.24
C PHE A 68 2.26 3.02 2.57
N THR A 69 3.46 2.44 2.52
CA THR A 69 4.22 2.07 3.72
C THR A 69 5.30 3.11 4.03
N GLY A 70 5.75 3.19 5.28
CA GLY A 70 6.98 3.93 5.57
C GLY A 70 8.23 3.22 5.01
N PRO A 71 9.40 3.90 5.02
CA PRO A 71 10.68 3.27 4.64
C PRO A 71 11.18 2.23 5.64
N ASP A 72 10.56 2.18 6.81
CA ASP A 72 10.89 1.24 7.89
C ASP A 72 10.29 -0.16 7.61
N PRO A 73 11.07 -1.25 7.73
CA PRO A 73 10.59 -2.63 7.59
C PRO A 73 9.40 -3.00 8.49
N PHE A 74 9.19 -2.28 9.60
CA PHE A 74 8.03 -2.46 10.47
C PHE A 74 6.70 -2.40 9.72
N TRP A 75 6.59 -1.56 8.69
CA TRP A 75 5.33 -1.46 7.93
C TRP A 75 5.11 -2.66 7.01
N GLU A 76 6.20 -3.28 6.51
CA GLU A 76 6.12 -4.50 5.72
C GLU A 76 5.71 -5.69 6.59
N SER A 77 6.10 -5.74 7.87
CA SER A 77 5.66 -6.81 8.77
C SER A 77 4.15 -6.75 9.06
N LYS A 78 3.53 -5.57 8.97
CA LYS A 78 2.07 -5.43 9.05
C LYS A 78 1.36 -6.00 7.82
N LEU A 79 1.94 -5.85 6.64
CA LEU A 79 1.44 -6.51 5.42
C LEU A 79 1.61 -8.03 5.48
N GLN A 80 2.75 -8.51 5.98
CA GLN A 80 2.99 -9.94 6.21
C GLN A 80 1.92 -10.53 7.13
N GLN A 81 1.66 -9.86 8.26
CA GLN A 81 0.71 -10.33 9.27
C GLN A 81 -0.74 -10.35 8.76
N SER A 82 -1.16 -9.32 8.02
CA SER A 82 -2.56 -9.14 7.63
C SER A 82 -2.94 -9.84 6.32
N LEU A 83 -1.98 -10.03 5.41
CA LEU A 83 -2.24 -10.51 4.05
C LEU A 83 -1.33 -11.67 3.62
N GLY A 84 -0.42 -12.13 4.48
CA GLY A 84 0.50 -13.22 4.14
C GLY A 84 1.56 -12.84 3.09
N ILE A 85 1.77 -11.54 2.85
CA ILE A 85 2.72 -11.05 1.85
C ILE A 85 4.15 -11.38 2.28
N THR A 86 4.83 -12.29 1.60
CA THR A 86 6.21 -12.68 1.92
C THR A 86 7.23 -11.84 1.13
N PRO A 87 8.54 -11.89 1.45
CA PRO A 87 9.58 -11.23 0.65
C PRO A 87 9.56 -11.60 -0.84
N PHE A 88 9.11 -12.81 -1.20
CA PHE A 88 9.01 -13.27 -2.58
C PHE A 88 7.86 -12.63 -3.36
N CYS A 89 6.89 -12.02 -2.67
CA CYS A 89 5.81 -11.29 -3.31
C CYS A 89 6.28 -9.96 -3.92
N TYR A 90 7.41 -9.40 -3.47
CA TYR A 90 7.92 -8.12 -3.96
C TYR A 90 8.72 -8.32 -5.24
N GLN A 91 8.23 -7.76 -6.34
CA GLN A 91 8.86 -7.79 -7.65
C GLN A 91 9.30 -6.38 -8.07
N PRO A 92 10.44 -6.25 -8.77
CA PRO A 92 10.83 -4.98 -9.36
C PRO A 92 9.77 -4.55 -10.38
N LEU A 93 9.41 -3.28 -10.36
CA LEU A 93 8.48 -2.73 -11.34
C LEU A 93 9.21 -2.55 -12.69
N PRO A 94 8.70 -3.07 -13.82
CA PRO A 94 9.32 -2.84 -15.12
C PRO A 94 9.47 -1.35 -15.42
N LYS A 95 10.63 -0.95 -15.96
CA LYS A 95 10.98 0.45 -16.31
C LYS A 95 11.13 1.42 -15.12
N TRP A 96 11.08 0.92 -13.88
CA TRP A 96 11.49 1.68 -12.71
C TRP A 96 13.01 1.59 -12.52
N ASN A 97 13.69 2.74 -12.52
CA ASN A 97 15.15 2.79 -12.36
C ASN A 97 15.60 2.89 -10.89
N GLY A 98 14.67 3.05 -9.97
CA GLY A 98 14.95 3.04 -8.54
C GLY A 98 14.99 1.62 -7.96
N ASN A 99 15.20 1.53 -6.65
CA ASN A 99 15.26 0.22 -5.98
C ASN A 99 13.86 -0.28 -5.56
N ILE A 100 13.77 -1.59 -5.31
CA ILE A 100 12.53 -2.28 -4.95
C ILE A 100 11.89 -1.79 -3.63
N ARG A 101 12.67 -1.17 -2.74
CA ARG A 101 12.10 -0.56 -1.52
C ARG A 101 11.36 0.74 -1.80
N GLN A 102 11.76 1.47 -2.84
CA GLN A 102 11.08 2.69 -3.26
C GLN A 102 9.73 2.37 -3.93
N LEU A 103 9.73 1.36 -4.79
CA LEU A 103 8.55 0.91 -5.50
C LEU A 103 8.67 -0.58 -5.86
N ALA A 104 7.66 -1.36 -5.49
CA ALA A 104 7.52 -2.76 -5.85
C ALA A 104 6.15 -3.04 -6.46
N LEU A 105 6.14 -3.93 -7.45
CA LEU A 105 4.95 -4.63 -7.88
C LEU A 105 4.76 -5.83 -6.95
N LEU A 106 3.56 -6.05 -6.44
CA LEU A 106 3.26 -7.16 -5.56
C LEU A 106 2.54 -8.27 -6.33
N THR A 107 3.08 -9.48 -6.24
CA THR A 107 2.37 -10.70 -6.62
C THR A 107 1.49 -11.14 -5.45
N LEU A 108 0.19 -10.91 -5.58
CA LEU A 108 -0.82 -11.37 -4.63
C LEU A 108 -1.48 -12.65 -5.12
N ASP A 109 -1.91 -13.48 -4.19
CA ASP A 109 -2.65 -14.70 -4.48
C ASP A 109 -4.06 -14.39 -5.00
N LYS A 110 -4.36 -14.91 -6.19
CA LYS A 110 -5.62 -14.68 -6.90
C LYS A 110 -6.77 -15.50 -6.35
N ASP A 111 -6.49 -16.61 -5.68
CA ASP A 111 -7.53 -17.41 -5.02
C ASP A 111 -8.09 -16.66 -3.80
N THR A 112 -7.27 -15.79 -3.19
CA THR A 112 -7.65 -15.04 -2.00
C THR A 112 -8.07 -13.59 -2.26
N LEU A 113 -7.55 -12.95 -3.32
CA LEU A 113 -7.85 -11.57 -3.72
C LEU A 113 -8.13 -11.47 -5.24
N PRO A 114 -9.19 -12.11 -5.75
CA PRO A 114 -9.40 -12.32 -7.20
C PRO A 114 -9.62 -11.03 -8.01
N SER A 115 -10.19 -10.00 -7.39
CA SER A 115 -10.50 -8.74 -8.07
C SER A 115 -9.27 -7.85 -8.30
N VAL A 116 -8.22 -8.01 -7.50
CA VAL A 116 -7.03 -7.16 -7.55
C VAL A 116 -6.21 -7.52 -8.77
N GLN A 117 -6.20 -6.68 -9.79
CA GLN A 117 -5.39 -6.85 -11.00
C GLN A 117 -3.96 -6.37 -10.79
N TYR A 118 -3.80 -5.21 -10.15
CA TYR A 118 -2.51 -4.61 -9.85
C TYR A 118 -2.37 -4.32 -8.36
N ALA A 119 -1.24 -4.68 -7.77
CA ALA A 119 -0.91 -4.33 -6.40
C ALA A 119 0.49 -3.73 -6.33
N PHE A 120 0.62 -2.59 -5.67
CA PHE A 120 1.90 -1.88 -5.54
C PHE A 120 2.22 -1.64 -4.08
N ARG A 121 3.52 -1.62 -3.75
CA ARG A 121 4.00 -1.04 -2.50
C ARG A 121 4.89 0.14 -2.82
N THR A 122 4.66 1.27 -2.18
CA THR A 122 5.52 2.45 -2.26
C THR A 122 5.49 3.26 -0.97
N TYR A 123 6.22 4.37 -0.91
CA TYR A 123 6.31 5.18 0.29
C TYR A 123 5.03 5.96 0.58
N HIS A 124 4.74 6.08 1.88
CA HIS A 124 3.61 6.84 2.38
C HIS A 124 3.69 8.31 1.93
N PRO A 125 2.58 8.95 1.53
CA PRO A 125 2.51 10.36 1.12
C PRO A 125 3.16 11.38 2.05
N CYS A 126 3.27 11.07 3.34
CA CYS A 126 3.89 11.92 4.36
C CYS A 126 5.38 11.59 4.62
N ALA A 127 5.94 10.59 3.95
CA ALA A 127 7.38 10.32 4.01
C ALA A 127 8.13 11.51 3.38
N ARG A 128 9.11 12.04 4.11
CA ARG A 128 9.92 13.18 3.65
C ARG A 128 10.81 12.74 2.49
N GLU A 129 10.66 13.38 1.34
CA GLU A 129 11.43 13.05 0.11
C GLU A 129 12.94 13.09 0.35
N SER A 130 13.44 14.01 1.19
CA SER A 130 14.86 14.06 1.59
C SER A 130 15.35 12.82 2.32
N LYS A 131 14.47 12.08 3.01
CA LYS A 131 14.79 10.83 3.71
C LYS A 131 14.66 9.60 2.82
N ILE A 132 13.72 9.61 1.88
CA ILE A 132 13.47 8.49 0.97
C ILE A 132 14.23 8.60 -0.36
N GLN A 133 14.85 9.75 -0.61
CA GLN A 133 15.69 10.05 -1.77
C GLN A 133 15.00 9.77 -3.11
N VAL A 134 13.69 10.05 -3.18
CA VAL A 134 12.87 9.91 -4.39
C VAL A 134 11.67 10.85 -4.27
N LYS A 135 11.22 11.42 -5.39
CA LYS A 135 10.01 12.23 -5.42
C LYS A 135 8.77 11.35 -5.47
N HIS A 136 7.75 11.70 -4.70
CA HIS A 136 6.45 11.01 -4.78
C HIS A 136 5.86 11.06 -6.19
N ALA A 137 6.10 12.14 -6.94
CA ALA A 137 5.67 12.29 -8.33
C ALA A 137 6.20 11.16 -9.23
N GLU A 138 7.47 10.79 -9.06
CA GLU A 138 8.13 9.77 -9.87
C GLU A 138 7.57 8.38 -9.56
N LEU A 139 7.34 8.09 -8.27
CA LEU A 139 6.69 6.86 -7.82
C LEU A 139 5.28 6.72 -8.40
N TYR A 140 4.48 7.79 -8.30
CA TYR A 140 3.09 7.79 -8.77
C TYR A 140 3.02 7.67 -10.29
N GLN A 141 3.91 8.37 -11.01
CA GLN A 141 3.99 8.25 -12.46
C GLN A 141 4.34 6.82 -12.88
N ALA A 142 5.31 6.19 -12.22
CA ALA A 142 5.70 4.82 -12.51
C ALA A 142 4.55 3.83 -12.29
N ILE A 143 3.81 3.95 -11.19
CA ILE A 143 2.60 3.15 -10.93
C ILE A 143 1.57 3.33 -12.04
N VAL A 144 1.22 4.59 -12.35
CA VAL A 144 0.15 4.93 -13.31
C VAL A 144 0.52 4.52 -14.73
N MET A 145 1.80 4.60 -15.11
CA MET A 145 2.30 4.12 -16.42
C MET A 145 2.29 2.59 -16.54
N HIS A 146 2.35 1.86 -15.43
CA HIS A 146 2.31 0.40 -15.45
C HIS A 146 0.89 -0.16 -15.61
N ILE A 147 -0.12 0.55 -15.11
CA ILE A 147 -1.53 0.16 -15.25
C ILE A 147 -1.92 0.28 -16.73
N GLN A 148 -2.29 -0.83 -17.36
CA GLN A 148 -2.59 -0.86 -18.80
C GLN A 148 -4.08 -0.63 -19.09
N VAL A 149 -4.98 -1.18 -18.27
CA VAL A 149 -6.44 -1.03 -18.41
C VAL A 149 -7.08 -1.09 -17.02
N LEU A 150 -8.10 -0.23 -16.79
CA LEU A 150 -9.01 -0.22 -15.65
C LEU A 150 -10.47 -0.29 -16.12
#